data_AF-A0A7C1BQZ1-F1
#
_entry.id   AF-A0A7C1BQZ1-F1
#
_cell.length_a   1.000
_cell.length_b   1.000
_cell.length_c   1.000
_cell.angle_alpha   90.00
_cell.angle_beta   90.00
_cell.angle_gamma   90.00
#
_symmetry.space_group_name_H-M   'P 1'
#
loop_
_entity.id
_entity.type
_entity.pdbx_description
1 polymer ?
#
loop_
_entity_poly.entity_id
_entity_poly.type
_entity_poly.pdbx_seq_one_letter_code
_entity_poly.pdbx_strand_id
1 'polypeptide(L)' 'TNGPGKLTQALKITNKLNGIDLTSKQSELRIETNIAQEKIEIERSFRINVSQDMKEPLRFYIKNNPFVSKIF' A
#
# COMPACT_ATOMS: atom_id res chain seq x y z
N THR A 1 5.74 -7.52 -3.59
CA THR A 1 5.13 -6.94 -4.82
C THR A 1 5.51 -5.48 -4.89
N ASN A 2 5.92 -4.94 -6.04
CA ASN A 2 6.50 -3.58 -6.14
C ASN A 2 5.64 -2.60 -6.94
N GLY A 3 4.33 -2.61 -6.69
CA GLY A 3 3.39 -1.64 -7.30
C GLY A 3 1.93 -2.02 -7.06
N PRO A 4 1.00 -1.05 -7.13
CA PRO A 4 -0.41 -1.26 -6.79
C PRO A 4 -1.06 -2.32 -7.70
N GLY A 5 -0.90 -2.22 -9.03
CA GLY A 5 -1.45 -3.21 -9.95
C GLY A 5 -0.81 -4.60 -9.83
N LYS A 6 0.50 -4.68 -9.52
CA LYS A 6 1.18 -5.96 -9.28
C LYS A 6 0.70 -6.62 -7.99
N LEU A 7 0.44 -5.83 -6.95
CA LEU A 7 -0.12 -6.30 -5.68
C LEU A 7 -1.51 -6.91 -5.91
N THR A 8 -2.39 -6.21 -6.61
CA THR A 8 -3.76 -6.70 -6.85
C THR A 8 -3.76 -7.97 -7.71
N GLN A 9 -2.91 -8.05 -8.74
CA GLN A 9 -2.74 -9.27 -9.53
C GLN A 9 -2.23 -10.45 -8.69
N ALA A 10 -1.17 -10.25 -7.91
CA ALA A 10 -0.59 -11.32 -7.08
C ALA A 10 -1.57 -11.86 -6.04
N LEU A 11 -2.45 -11.01 -5.51
CA LEU A 11 -3.46 -11.36 -4.51
C LEU A 11 -4.84 -11.68 -5.13
N LYS A 12 -4.97 -11.71 -6.46
CA LYS A 12 -6.25 -11.91 -7.18
C LYS A 12 -7.35 -10.94 -6.74
N ILE A 13 -6.98 -9.72 -6.35
CA ILE A 13 -7.92 -8.66 -6.02
C ILE A 13 -8.51 -8.11 -7.33
N THR A 14 -9.81 -8.32 -7.52
CA THR A 14 -10.55 -7.87 -8.71
C THR A 14 -11.65 -6.88 -8.32
N ASN A 15 -12.30 -6.25 -9.30
CA ASN A 15 -13.42 -5.33 -9.06
C ASN A 15 -14.62 -5.97 -8.35
N LYS A 16 -14.69 -7.31 -8.26
CA LYS A 16 -15.71 -8.01 -7.46
C LYS A 16 -15.62 -7.71 -5.97
N LEU A 17 -14.44 -7.31 -5.49
CA LEU A 17 -14.18 -6.96 -4.10
C LEU A 17 -14.39 -5.45 -3.84
N ASN A 18 -14.87 -4.68 -4.82
CA ASN A 18 -15.16 -3.27 -4.62
C ASN A 18 -16.36 -3.08 -3.68
N GLY A 19 -16.22 -2.25 -2.66
CA GLY A 19 -17.27 -1.96 -1.68
C GLY A 19 -17.38 -2.95 -0.53
N ILE A 20 -16.50 -3.96 -0.45
CA ILE A 20 -16.47 -4.84 0.73
C ILE A 20 -16.04 -4.07 1.97
N ASP A 21 -16.54 -4.50 3.11
CA ASP A 21 -16.11 -3.98 4.41
C ASP A 21 -14.86 -4.74 4.89
N LEU A 22 -13.71 -4.08 4.94
CA LEU A 22 -12.44 -4.66 5.43
C LEU A 22 -12.39 -4.81 6.96
N THR A 23 -13.34 -4.21 7.70
CA THR A 23 -13.41 -4.29 9.16
C THR A 23 -14.26 -5.46 9.64
N SER A 24 -15.10 -6.00 8.75
CA SER A 24 -15.90 -7.19 9.01
C SER A 24 -15.03 -8.44 9.17
N LYS A 25 -15.31 -9.24 10.20
CA LYS A 25 -14.63 -10.52 10.41
C LYS A 25 -14.89 -11.52 9.29
N GLN A 26 -15.98 -11.34 8.56
CA GLN A 26 -16.42 -12.18 7.44
C GLN A 26 -15.90 -11.69 6.08
N SER A 27 -15.11 -10.61 6.05
CA SER A 27 -14.55 -10.09 4.81
C SER A 27 -13.59 -11.06 4.14
N GLU A 28 -13.65 -11.15 2.81
CA GLU A 28 -12.72 -11.94 2.00
C GLU A 28 -11.29 -11.37 2.05
N LEU A 29 -11.14 -10.09 2.37
CA LEU A 29 -9.85 -9.41 2.56
C LEU A 29 -9.76 -8.85 3.96
N ARG A 30 -8.59 -8.98 4.57
CA ARG A 30 -8.36 -8.58 5.97
C ARG A 30 -7.07 -7.81 6.11
N ILE A 31 -7.05 -6.86 7.05
CA ILE A 31 -5.84 -6.18 7.52
C ILE A 31 -5.55 -6.74 8.90
N GLU A 32 -4.34 -7.28 9.07
CA GLU A 32 -3.91 -7.93 10.31
C GLU A 32 -2.78 -7.13 10.98
N THR A 33 -2.71 -7.20 12.30
CA THR A 33 -1.64 -6.57 13.08
C THR A 33 -0.32 -7.29 12.82
N ASN A 34 0.76 -6.53 12.56
CA ASN A 34 2.10 -7.10 12.49
C ASN A 34 2.54 -7.60 13.88
N ILE A 35 2.75 -8.91 14.01
CA ILE A 35 3.14 -9.56 15.26
C ILE A 35 4.60 -9.24 15.63
N ALA A 36 5.47 -9.00 14.64
CA ALA A 36 6.90 -8.81 14.88
C ALA A 36 7.26 -7.46 15.53
N GLN A 37 6.34 -6.48 15.51
CA GLN A 37 6.51 -5.15 16.12
C GLN A 37 7.86 -4.46 15.80
N GLU A 38 8.34 -4.65 14.58
CA GLU A 38 9.61 -4.10 14.13
C GLU A 38 9.60 -2.57 14.13
N LYS A 39 10.69 -1.95 14.59
CA LYS A 39 10.87 -0.50 14.45
C LYS A 39 11.14 -0.19 12.97
N ILE A 40 10.22 0.53 12.35
CA ILE A 40 10.34 0.99 10.96
C ILE A 40 10.58 2.50 10.91
N GLU A 41 11.44 2.92 10.00
CA GLU A 41 11.56 4.34 9.63
C GLU A 41 10.68 4.60 8.40
N ILE A 42 9.87 5.66 8.46
CA ILE A 42 8.96 6.05 7.40
C ILE A 42 9.55 7.22 6.62
N GLU A 43 9.66 7.06 5.30
CA GLU A 43 9.96 8.15 4.38
C GLU A 43 8.71 8.68 3.69
N ARG A 44 8.81 9.92 3.20
CA ARG A 44 7.74 10.63 2.51
C ARG A 44 8.22 11.14 1.16
N SER A 45 7.35 11.05 0.15
CA SER A 45 7.60 11.57 -1.19
C SER A 45 6.32 12.10 -1.82
N PHE A 46 6.43 12.70 -3.00
CA PHE A 46 5.29 12.97 -3.87
C PHE A 46 4.71 11.68 -4.45
N ARG A 47 3.43 11.72 -4.82
CA ARG A 47 2.72 10.58 -5.42
C ARG A 47 3.26 10.31 -6.83
N ILE A 48 3.14 9.05 -7.25
CA ILE A 48 3.65 8.59 -8.55
C ILE A 48 2.51 8.59 -9.57
N ASN A 49 2.80 8.99 -10.81
CA ASN A 49 1.87 8.99 -11.95
C ASN A 49 0.63 9.88 -11.74
N VAL A 50 0.82 11.05 -11.11
CA VAL A 50 -0.23 12.07 -10.97
C VAL A 50 0.22 13.30 -11.75
N SER A 51 -0.65 13.85 -12.61
CA SER A 51 -0.34 15.03 -13.43
C SER A 51 -0.34 16.33 -12.61
N GLN A 52 -1.13 16.37 -11.55
CA GLN A 52 -1.18 17.45 -10.57
C GLN A 52 -1.14 16.84 -9.18
N ASP A 53 -0.02 17.02 -8.49
CA ASP A 53 0.11 16.59 -7.11
C ASP A 53 -0.14 17.75 -6.14
N MET A 54 -0.34 17.40 -4.88
CA MET A 54 -0.39 18.35 -3.78
C MET A 54 1.02 18.89 -3.51
N LYS A 55 1.12 20.04 -2.85
CA LYS A 55 2.42 20.58 -2.41
C LYS A 55 3.06 19.70 -1.34
N GLU A 56 2.23 18.94 -0.62
CA GLU A 56 2.62 18.06 0.45
C GLU A 56 3.01 16.66 -0.07
N PRO A 57 4.10 16.07 0.45
CA PRO A 57 4.49 14.70 0.12
C PRO A 57 3.59 13.71 0.85
N LEU A 58 2.51 13.29 0.19
CA LEU A 58 1.46 12.41 0.73
C LEU A 58 1.65 10.92 0.39
N ARG A 59 2.83 10.54 -0.13
CA ARG A 59 3.19 9.14 -0.31
C ARG A 59 4.15 8.70 0.79
N PHE A 60 3.78 7.65 1.52
CA PHE A 60 4.54 7.10 2.64
C PHE A 60 5.03 5.69 2.31
N TYR A 61 6.26 5.36 2.72
CA TYR A 61 6.82 4.01 2.57
C TYR A 61 7.91 3.75 3.63
N ILE A 62 8.25 2.48 3.84
CA ILE A 62 9.33 2.09 4.75
C ILE A 62 10.68 2.39 4.09
N LYS A 63 11.54 3.13 4.80
CA LYS A 63 12.89 3.48 4.34
C LYS A 63 13.72 2.24 4.02
N ASN A 64 14.54 2.31 2.98
CA ASN A 64 15.43 1.22 2.54
C ASN A 64 14.74 -0.13 2.25
N ASN A 65 13.42 -0.14 2.06
CA ASN A 65 12.69 -1.38 1.81
C ASN A 65 12.77 -1.77 0.31
N PRO A 66 13.34 -2.93 -0.04
CA PRO A 66 13.57 -3.33 -1.44
C PRO A 66 12.27 -3.63 -2.20
N PHE A 67 11.13 -3.74 -1.51
CA PHE A 67 9.83 -3.99 -2.12
C PHE A 67 9.10 -2.71 -2.55
N VAL A 68 9.65 -1.52 -2.26
CA VAL A 68 9.08 -0.24 -2.67
C VAL A 68 9.18 -0.06 -4.19
N SER A 69 8.11 0.43 -4.81
CA SER A 69 8.00 0.52 -6.28
C SER A 69 8.94 1.55 -6.92
N LYS A 70 9.10 2.72 -6.31
CA LYS A 70 10.06 3.77 -6.69
C LYS A 70 10.57 4.48 -5.45
N ILE A 71 11.89 4.65 -5.37
CA ILE A 71 12.56 5.46 -4.35
C ILE A 71 13.07 6.70 -5.09
N PHE A 72 12.87 7.89 -4.54
CA PHE A 72 13.30 9.17 -5.11
C PHE A 72 14.19 9.88 -4.10
#